data_AF-A0A7C9DX78-F1
#
_entry.id   AF-A0A7C9DX78-F1
#
_cell.length_a   1.000
_cell.length_b   1.000
_cell.length_c   1.000
_cell.angle_alpha   90.00
_cell.angle_beta   90.00
_cell.angle_gamma   90.00
#
_symmetry.space_group_name_H-M   'P 1'
#
loop_
_entity.id
_entity.type
_entity.pdbx_description
1 polymer ?
#
loop_
_entity_poly.entity_id
_entity_poly.type
_entity_poly.pdbx_seq_one_letter_code
_entity_poly.pdbx_strand_id
1 'polypeptide(L)'
;RKPDSWKLPKIPVDQIYKKRSFRIFPCSNSSYVVKDFEKTVTLDPACSQGNNNGDMSISLLNRDFMDGFLKKHHAYVHLGLVQVAIKPLTQDGLGAPITVCLRDDRHVSFNNALLA
;
A
#
# COMPACT_ATOMS: atom_id res chain seq x y z
N ARG A 1 -5.49 -21.19 -17.87
CA ARG A 1 -6.29 -20.10 -17.25
C ARG A 1 -5.86 -18.80 -17.90
N LYS A 2 -6.78 -17.96 -18.41
CA LYS A 2 -6.40 -16.67 -19.01
C LYS A 2 -5.85 -15.74 -17.91
N PRO A 3 -4.66 -15.12 -18.08
CA PRO A 3 -4.11 -14.17 -17.10
C PRO A 3 -5.04 -12.98 -16.82
N ASP A 4 -5.94 -12.66 -17.75
CA ASP A 4 -6.76 -11.44 -17.71
C ASP A 4 -7.96 -11.50 -16.76
N SER A 5 -8.35 -12.68 -16.28
CA SER A 5 -9.49 -12.82 -15.36
C SER A 5 -9.12 -12.68 -13.88
N TRP A 6 -7.83 -12.53 -13.56
CA TRP A 6 -7.37 -12.37 -12.18
C TRP A 6 -7.56 -10.93 -11.70
N LYS A 7 -8.19 -10.76 -10.53
CA LYS A 7 -8.39 -9.48 -9.84
C LYS A 7 -7.97 -9.61 -8.39
N LEU A 8 -7.47 -8.52 -7.80
CA LEU A 8 -7.17 -8.47 -6.37
C LEU A 8 -8.46 -8.65 -5.56
N PRO A 9 -8.48 -9.50 -4.51
CA PRO A 9 -9.66 -9.67 -3.68
C PRO A 9 -9.99 -8.36 -2.96
N LYS A 10 -11.19 -7.83 -3.20
CA LYS A 10 -11.68 -6.62 -2.53
C LYS A 10 -12.14 -6.95 -1.12
N ILE A 11 -11.52 -6.34 -0.13
CA ILE A 11 -11.92 -6.43 1.27
C ILE A 11 -12.76 -5.20 1.60
N PRO A 12 -14.02 -5.36 2.06
CA PRO A 12 -14.87 -4.22 2.33
C PRO A 12 -14.38 -3.50 3.60
N VAL A 13 -14.48 -2.17 3.58
CA VAL A 13 -13.84 -1.29 4.56
C VAL A 13 -14.35 -1.51 6.00
N ASP A 14 -15.60 -1.91 6.15
CA ASP A 14 -16.25 -2.23 7.41
C ASP A 14 -15.66 -3.45 8.13
N GLN A 15 -15.04 -4.38 7.39
CA GLN A 15 -14.29 -5.50 7.98
C GLN A 15 -12.97 -5.04 8.61
N ILE A 16 -12.35 -4.00 8.05
CA ILE A 16 -11.05 -3.47 8.51
C ILE A 16 -11.28 -2.42 9.62
N TYR A 17 -12.25 -1.54 9.42
CA TYR A 17 -12.58 -0.44 10.31
C TYR A 17 -14.01 -0.56 10.82
N LYS A 18 -14.15 -0.85 12.11
CA LYS A 18 -15.46 -0.85 12.77
C LYS A 18 -15.96 0.57 12.97
N LYS A 19 -16.90 1.00 12.12
CA LYS A 19 -17.72 2.18 12.41
C LYS A 19 -18.66 1.84 13.57
N ARG A 20 -18.48 2.45 14.74
CA ARG A 20 -19.41 2.26 15.87
C ARG A 20 -20.81 2.74 15.44
N SER A 21 -21.75 1.80 15.36
CA SER A 21 -23.13 2.03 14.90
C SER A 21 -24.06 2.64 15.96
N PHE A 22 -23.63 2.68 17.23
CA PHE A 22 -24.46 3.16 18.34
C PHE A 22 -23.72 4.25 19.14
N ARG A 23 -24.18 5.50 19.01
CA ARG A 23 -23.74 6.64 19.83
C ARG A 23 -24.79 6.91 20.91
N ILE A 24 -24.73 6.23 22.05
CA ILE A 24 -25.59 6.53 23.22
C ILE A 24 -24.98 7.68 24.08
N PHE A 25 -23.73 8.09 23.80
CA PHE A 25 -23.10 9.25 24.44
C PHE A 25 -22.44 10.16 23.38
N PRO A 26 -22.60 11.49 23.43
CA PRO A 26 -22.08 12.44 22.43
C PRO A 26 -20.60 12.78 22.67
N CYS A 27 -19.78 11.81 23.10
CA CYS A 27 -18.35 12.04 23.29
C CYS A 27 -17.54 11.49 22.11
N SER A 28 -16.81 12.40 21.48
CA SER A 28 -15.80 12.23 20.42
C SER A 28 -16.35 12.13 19.00
N ASN A 29 -16.50 13.32 18.38
CA ASN A 29 -16.51 13.50 16.94
C ASN A 29 -15.11 13.25 16.35
N SER A 30 -14.58 12.04 16.48
CA SER A 30 -13.40 11.65 15.71
C SER A 30 -13.82 11.55 14.24
N SER A 31 -13.61 12.62 13.47
CA SER A 31 -13.81 12.64 12.03
C SER A 31 -12.63 11.92 11.35
N TYR A 32 -12.63 10.60 11.39
CA TYR A 32 -11.70 9.81 10.59
C TYR A 32 -12.31 9.58 9.20
N VAL A 33 -11.49 9.79 8.17
CA VAL A 33 -11.85 9.54 6.78
C VAL A 33 -11.11 8.28 6.34
N VAL A 34 -11.86 7.28 5.87
CA VAL A 34 -11.27 6.05 5.31
C VAL A 34 -11.24 6.16 3.80
N LYS A 35 -10.08 5.89 3.20
CA LYS A 35 -9.86 5.86 1.75
C LYS A 35 -9.15 4.57 1.37
N ASP A 36 -9.54 4.02 0.23
CA ASP A 36 -8.84 2.96 -0.47
C ASP A 36 -7.96 3.55 -1.58
N PHE A 37 -6.86 2.87 -1.89
CA PHE A 37 -5.94 3.25 -2.96
C PHE A 37 -5.39 1.99 -3.63
N GLU A 38 -5.45 1.96 -4.96
CA GLU A 38 -4.94 0.85 -5.77
C GLU A 38 -3.94 1.42 -6.78
N LYS A 39 -2.77 0.79 -6.87
CA LYS A 39 -1.70 1.18 -7.79
C LYS A 39 -1.08 -0.05 -8.41
N THR A 40 -1.05 -0.07 -9.74
CA THR A 40 -0.36 -1.09 -10.52
C THR A 40 0.94 -0.51 -11.05
N VAL A 41 2.03 -1.24 -10.89
CA VAL A 41 3.35 -0.85 -11.40
C VAL A 41 3.89 -2.00 -12.24
N THR A 42 4.34 -1.69 -13.44
CA THR A 42 5.05 -2.62 -14.32
C THR A 42 6.52 -2.63 -13.94
N LEU A 43 7.05 -3.82 -13.63
CA LEU A 43 8.47 -4.01 -13.38
C LEU A 43 9.17 -4.09 -14.74
N ASP A 44 9.92 -3.05 -15.09
CA ASP A 44 10.78 -3.05 -16.27
C ASP A 44 12.23 -3.39 -15.84
N PRO A 45 12.84 -4.47 -16.38
CA PRO A 45 14.23 -4.82 -16.14
C PRO A 45 15.23 -3.69 -16.48
N ALA A 46 14.89 -2.78 -17.39
CA ALA A 46 15.72 -1.62 -17.72
C ALA A 46 15.64 -0.52 -16.66
N CYS A 47 14.53 -0.40 -15.93
CA CYS A 47 14.39 0.58 -14.84
C CYS A 47 15.12 0.17 -13.56
N SER A 48 15.45 -1.12 -13.41
CA SER A 48 16.34 -1.64 -12.35
C SER A 48 17.84 -1.37 -12.60
N GLN A 49 18.19 -0.69 -13.70
CA GLN A 49 19.57 -0.52 -14.17
C GLN A 49 20.24 0.80 -13.71
N GLY A 50 19.60 1.56 -12.81
CA GLY A 50 20.10 2.86 -12.32
C GLY A 50 20.86 2.82 -10.98
N ASN A 51 20.83 1.70 -10.27
CA ASN A 51 21.60 1.47 -9.05
C ASN A 51 22.02 0.01 -9.02
N ASN A 52 23.26 -0.28 -8.63
CA ASN A 52 23.98 -1.53 -8.94
C ASN A 52 23.37 -2.84 -8.34
N ASN A 53 22.17 -2.79 -7.75
CA ASN A 53 21.54 -3.89 -7.01
C ASN A 53 20.13 -4.28 -7.51
N GLY A 54 19.54 -3.60 -8.51
CA GLY A 54 18.26 -4.03 -9.09
C GLY A 54 17.00 -3.82 -8.23
N ASP A 55 17.12 -3.16 -7.08
CA ASP A 55 16.00 -2.90 -6.17
C ASP A 55 15.06 -1.79 -6.68
N MET A 56 13.75 -2.06 -6.70
CA MET A 56 12.72 -1.08 -7.04
C MET A 56 11.91 -0.70 -5.79
N SER A 57 11.83 0.60 -5.50
CA SER A 57 11.01 1.15 -4.42
C SER A 57 9.81 1.90 -4.97
N ILE A 58 8.61 1.60 -4.46
CA ILE A 58 7.37 2.26 -4.84
C ILE A 58 6.76 2.90 -3.59
N SER A 59 6.55 4.22 -3.62
CA SER A 59 5.80 4.89 -2.54
C SER A 59 4.32 4.54 -2.63
N LEU A 60 3.77 4.02 -1.53
CA LEU A 60 2.33 3.75 -1.37
C LEU A 60 1.51 5.04 -1.31
N LEU A 61 2.06 6.08 -0.66
CA LEU A 61 1.39 7.37 -0.50
C LEU A 61 1.99 8.37 -1.49
N ASN A 62 1.14 9.04 -2.26
CA ASN A 62 1.58 10.13 -3.14
C ASN A 62 1.95 11.37 -2.30
N ARG A 63 2.92 12.17 -2.75
CA ARG A 63 3.30 13.43 -2.09
C ARG A 63 2.12 14.40 -2.02
N ASP A 64 1.33 14.49 -3.09
CA ASP A 64 0.13 15.33 -3.10
C ASP A 64 -0.92 14.89 -2.07
N PHE A 65 -1.02 13.57 -1.85
CA PHE A 65 -1.89 13.02 -0.81
C PHE A 65 -1.37 13.40 0.58
N MET A 66 -0.06 13.27 0.82
CA MET A 66 0.56 13.66 2.09
C MET A 66 0.36 15.16 2.36
N ASP A 67 0.63 16.01 1.37
CA ASP A 67 0.55 17.46 1.53
C ASP A 67 -0.89 17.97 1.62
N GLY A 68 -1.82 17.35 0.89
CA GLY A 68 -3.23 17.73 0.91
C GLY A 68 -3.99 17.17 2.11
N PHE A 69 -3.85 15.87 2.40
CA PHE A 69 -4.66 15.17 3.38
C PHE A 69 -4.08 15.26 4.80
N LEU A 70 -2.79 14.96 4.96
CA LEU A 70 -2.15 14.98 6.28
C LEU A 70 -1.83 16.40 6.75
N LYS A 71 -1.10 17.18 5.95
CA LYS A 71 -0.63 18.49 6.43
C LYS A 71 -1.76 19.50 6.67
N LYS A 72 -2.90 19.39 5.99
CA LYS A 72 -4.00 20.37 6.09
C LYS A 72 -5.12 19.97 7.05
N HIS A 73 -5.45 18.68 7.17
CA HIS A 73 -6.71 18.27 7.78
C HIS A 73 -6.58 17.15 8.83
N HIS A 74 -5.47 16.42 8.87
CA HIS A 74 -5.35 15.21 9.71
C HIS A 74 -3.97 15.07 10.35
N ALA A 75 -3.91 15.08 11.68
CA ALA A 75 -2.66 14.93 12.42
C ALA A 75 -2.02 13.54 12.30
N TYR A 76 -2.81 12.51 11.98
CA TYR A 76 -2.36 11.12 11.96
C TYR A 76 -2.99 10.36 10.78
N VAL A 77 -2.24 9.40 10.25
CA VAL A 77 -2.73 8.39 9.30
C VAL A 77 -2.52 7.01 9.90
N HIS A 78 -3.54 6.17 9.74
CA HIS A 78 -3.49 4.75 10.08
C HIS A 78 -3.66 3.94 8.80
N LEU A 79 -2.75 3.00 8.55
CA LEU A 79 -2.81 2.05 7.45
C LEU A 79 -3.38 0.75 7.99
N GLY A 80 -4.66 0.49 7.74
CA GLY A 80 -5.37 -0.68 8.29
C GLY A 80 -5.16 -1.97 7.51
N LEU A 81 -4.93 -1.86 6.20
CA LEU A 81 -4.69 -3.00 5.33
C LEU A 81 -3.83 -2.56 4.14
N VAL A 82 -2.77 -3.32 3.87
CA VAL A 82 -1.97 -3.21 2.65
C VAL A 82 -1.99 -4.57 1.98
N GLN A 83 -2.45 -4.61 0.74
CA GLN A 83 -2.45 -5.83 -0.07
C GLN A 83 -1.46 -5.64 -1.22
N VAL A 84 -0.51 -6.56 -1.36
CA VAL A 84 0.41 -6.60 -2.49
C VAL A 84 0.21 -7.90 -3.24
N ALA A 85 0.15 -7.80 -4.56
CA ALA A 85 0.05 -8.95 -5.43
C ALA A 85 0.97 -8.80 -6.63
N ILE A 86 1.60 -9.91 -7.01
CA ILE A 86 2.50 -9.98 -8.15
C ILE A 86 1.78 -10.76 -9.24
N LYS A 87 1.61 -10.14 -10.40
CA LYS A 87 1.01 -10.76 -11.58
C LYS A 87 2.11 -11.01 -12.62
N PRO A 88 2.54 -12.26 -12.86
CA PRO A 88 3.44 -12.54 -13.96
C PRO A 88 2.73 -12.28 -15.30
N LEU A 89 3.46 -11.68 -16.24
CA LEU A 89 2.96 -11.42 -17.61
C LEU A 89 3.10 -12.66 -18.50
N THR A 90 3.99 -13.57 -18.14
CA THR A 90 4.30 -14.82 -18.84
C THR A 90 3.45 -15.97 -18.33
N GLN A 91 3.06 -16.89 -19.23
CA GLN A 91 2.31 -18.09 -18.85
C GLN A 91 3.17 -19.10 -18.06
N ASP A 92 4.47 -19.12 -18.34
CA ASP A 92 5.46 -19.97 -17.67
C ASP A 92 5.74 -19.53 -16.23
N GLY A 93 5.05 -18.48 -15.76
CA GLY A 93 5.28 -17.88 -14.46
C GLY A 93 6.57 -17.08 -14.43
N LEU A 94 7.12 -16.93 -13.24
CA LEU A 94 8.30 -16.11 -13.00
C LEU A 94 9.52 -17.02 -12.80
N GLY A 95 10.54 -16.88 -13.66
CA GLY A 95 11.76 -17.69 -13.61
C GLY A 95 12.74 -17.35 -12.49
N ALA A 96 12.41 -16.39 -11.63
CA ALA A 96 13.24 -15.94 -10.52
C ALA A 96 12.37 -15.62 -9.29
N PRO A 97 12.89 -15.74 -8.06
CA PRO A 97 12.17 -15.28 -6.88
C PRO A 97 12.04 -13.75 -6.89
N ILE A 98 10.86 -13.24 -6.50
CA ILE A 98 10.67 -11.82 -6.15
C ILE A 98 10.53 -11.72 -4.64
N THR A 99 11.29 -10.80 -4.05
CA THR A 99 11.14 -10.40 -2.66
C THR A 99 10.40 -9.07 -2.62
N VAL A 100 9.33 -8.99 -1.82
CA VAL A 100 8.60 -7.75 -1.56
C VAL A 100 8.73 -7.45 -0.07
N CYS A 101 9.08 -6.22 0.25
CA CYS A 101 9.06 -5.72 1.62
C CYS A 101 8.22 -4.46 1.70
N LEU A 102 7.48 -4.33 2.79
CA LEU A 102 6.84 -3.08 3.17
C LEU A 102 7.77 -2.36 4.13
N ARG A 103 8.18 -1.14 3.76
CA ARG A 103 9.09 -0.33 4.57
C ARG A 103 8.50 1.03 4.89
N ASP A 104 8.80 1.51 6.10
CA ASP A 104 8.52 2.88 6.49
C ASP A 104 9.67 3.80 6.04
N ASP A 105 9.39 4.63 5.04
CA ASP A 105 10.38 5.54 4.42
C ASP A 105 10.85 6.66 5.36
N ARG A 106 10.23 6.82 6.55
CA ARG A 106 10.72 7.75 7.57
C ARG A 106 12.03 7.29 8.21
N HIS A 107 12.35 6.00 8.12
CA HIS A 107 13.56 5.43 8.69
C HIS A 107 14.67 5.35 7.62
N VAL A 108 15.84 5.91 7.97
CA VAL A 108 17.02 5.90 7.09
C VAL A 108 17.63 4.49 6.98
N SER A 109 17.59 3.71 8.06
CA SER A 109 18.09 2.33 8.08
C SER A 109 17.01 1.36 7.61
N PHE A 110 17.32 0.54 6.61
CA PHE A 110 16.41 -0.47 6.07
C PHE A 110 15.91 -1.43 7.15
N ASN A 111 16.80 -1.95 8.00
CA ASN A 111 16.44 -2.90 9.05
C ASN A 111 15.45 -2.32 10.07
N ASN A 112 15.53 -1.00 10.30
CA ASN A 112 14.61 -0.30 11.21
C ASN A 112 13.32 0.11 10.51
N ALA A 113 13.31 0.14 9.18
CA ALA A 113 12.17 0.50 8.35
C ALA A 113 11.25 -0.70 8.04
N LEU A 114 11.76 -1.93 8.17
CA LEU A 114 11.00 -3.14 7.89
C LEU A 114 9.82 -3.25 8.85
N LEU A 115 8.62 -3.29 8.28
CA LEU A 115 7.40 -3.56 9.02
C LEU A 115 7.23 -5.07 9.10
N ALA A 116 7.38 -5.61 10.32
CA ALA A 116 7.26 -7.04 10.64
C ALA A 116 5.79 -7.48 10.71
#